data_AF-A0A933T5Y3-F1
#
_entry.id   AF-A0A933T5Y3-F1
#
_cell.length_a   1.000
_cell.length_b   1.000
_cell.length_c   1.000
_cell.angle_alpha   90.00
_cell.angle_beta   90.00
_cell.angle_gamma   90.00
#
_symmetry.space_group_name_H-M   'P 1'
#
loop_
_entity.id
_entity.type
_entity.pdbx_description
1 polymer ?
#
loop_
_entity_poly.entity_id
_entity_poly.type
_entity_poly.pdbx_seq_one_letter_code
_entity_poly.pdbx_strand_id
1 'polypeptide(L)'
;MKPDIIFYQQYAVPYFGILSLDSHLKRHGLHADVLIHTLEKDPIEALKKIKPALVGISLMSPEHNWLIQTTAAIRKALPETRIIVGGIHSILYYQEILKDTCADMVCHSEGENVLVQVIEEFNKDIPRWENIPGLAYRDDAGNICINERAELVPFSDAIIEDRDIYFKRYPELIKDSTHRFFSSRGCLLGRENSALTSLWHLKH
;
A
#
# COMPACT_ATOMS: atom_id res chain seq x y z
N MET A 1 -11.46 3.88 -17.65
CA MET A 1 -11.86 4.41 -16.34
C MET A 1 -10.61 4.87 -15.62
N LYS A 2 -10.66 5.99 -14.90
CA LYS A 2 -9.53 6.48 -14.11
C LYS A 2 -9.44 5.61 -12.84
N PRO A 3 -8.26 5.09 -12.47
CA PRO A 3 -8.12 4.30 -11.25
C PRO A 3 -8.25 5.19 -10.01
N ASP A 4 -8.85 4.65 -8.95
CA ASP A 4 -8.95 5.27 -7.62
C ASP A 4 -7.58 5.34 -6.95
N ILE A 5 -6.73 4.34 -7.20
CA ILE A 5 -5.36 4.28 -6.69
C ILE A 5 -4.37 3.74 -7.74
N ILE A 6 -3.18 4.33 -7.78
CA ILE A 6 -2.03 3.75 -8.47
C ILE A 6 -1.09 3.13 -7.44
N PHE A 7 -0.87 1.82 -7.52
CA PHE A 7 0.21 1.18 -6.78
C PHE A 7 1.54 1.43 -7.46
N TYR A 8 2.45 2.10 -6.75
CA TYR A 8 3.79 2.42 -7.22
C TYR A 8 4.80 1.54 -6.50
N GLN A 9 5.43 0.63 -7.24
CA GLN A 9 6.38 -0.35 -6.68
C GLN A 9 7.75 -0.24 -7.35
N GLN A 10 8.80 -0.66 -6.63
CA GLN A 10 10.16 -0.58 -7.13
C GLN A 10 10.44 -1.64 -8.20
N TYR A 11 10.28 -2.92 -7.85
CA TYR A 11 10.79 -4.03 -8.66
C TYR A 11 9.77 -4.62 -9.63
N ALA A 12 10.26 -5.18 -10.74
CA ALA A 12 9.47 -5.85 -11.78
C ALA A 12 9.02 -7.26 -11.39
N VAL A 13 8.36 -7.41 -10.23
CA VAL A 13 7.76 -8.66 -9.78
C VAL A 13 6.36 -8.40 -9.21
N PRO A 14 5.35 -9.24 -9.50
CA PRO A 14 4.05 -9.09 -8.88
C PRO A 14 4.14 -9.19 -7.35
N TYR A 15 3.62 -8.19 -6.64
CA TYR A 15 3.55 -8.19 -5.17
C TYR A 15 2.21 -8.79 -4.75
N PHE A 16 2.24 -9.83 -3.92
CA PHE A 16 1.03 -10.49 -3.43
C PHE A 16 0.13 -9.57 -2.61
N GLY A 17 0.73 -8.65 -1.84
CA GLY A 17 -0.03 -7.62 -1.15
C GLY A 17 -0.88 -6.82 -2.13
N ILE A 18 -0.30 -6.41 -3.27
CA ILE A 18 -1.02 -5.66 -4.31
C ILE A 18 -2.09 -6.52 -5.00
N LEU A 19 -1.81 -7.78 -5.31
CA LEU A 19 -2.82 -8.71 -5.87
C LEU A 19 -4.01 -8.90 -4.92
N SER A 20 -3.74 -9.08 -3.62
CA SER A 20 -4.77 -9.19 -2.57
C SER A 20 -5.60 -7.91 -2.49
N LEU A 21 -4.93 -6.76 -2.43
CA LEU A 21 -5.58 -5.44 -2.38
C LEU A 21 -6.44 -5.20 -3.63
N ASP A 22 -5.93 -5.48 -4.83
CA ASP A 22 -6.68 -5.31 -6.08
C ASP A 22 -7.93 -6.18 -6.12
N SER A 23 -7.82 -7.48 -5.77
CA SER A 23 -8.99 -8.36 -5.69
C SER A 23 -10.02 -7.86 -4.68
N HIS A 24 -9.57 -7.29 -3.55
CA HIS A 24 -10.47 -6.75 -2.53
C HIS A 24 -11.14 -5.45 -2.99
N LEU A 25 -10.39 -4.52 -3.58
CA LEU A 25 -10.90 -3.28 -4.14
C LEU A 25 -11.96 -3.53 -5.22
N LYS A 26 -11.72 -4.49 -6.13
CA LYS A 26 -12.68 -4.86 -7.18
C LYS A 26 -14.03 -5.31 -6.63
N ARG A 27 -14.05 -5.99 -5.48
CA ARG A 27 -15.31 -6.41 -4.81
C ARG A 27 -16.12 -5.24 -4.27
N HIS A 28 -15.45 -4.14 -3.95
CA HIS A 28 -16.06 -2.90 -3.52
C HIS A 28 -16.34 -1.93 -4.69
N GLY A 29 -16.18 -2.38 -5.94
CA GLY A 29 -16.40 -1.54 -7.13
C GLY A 29 -15.32 -0.47 -7.33
N LEU A 30 -14.16 -0.63 -6.68
CA LEU A 30 -13.01 0.27 -6.78
C LEU A 30 -11.98 -0.29 -7.77
N HIS A 31 -11.18 0.61 -8.33
CA HIS A 31 -10.23 0.30 -9.40
C HIS A 31 -8.82 0.72 -9.03
N ALA A 32 -7.89 -0.24 -9.11
CA ALA A 32 -6.47 0.00 -9.01
C ALA A 32 -5.77 -0.22 -10.34
N ASP A 33 -4.66 0.48 -10.54
CA ASP A 33 -3.67 0.17 -11.57
C ASP A 33 -2.28 0.13 -10.90
N VAL A 34 -1.30 -0.49 -11.58
CA VAL A 34 0.09 -0.59 -11.11
C VAL A 34 1.02 0.23 -12.02
N LEU A 35 2.04 0.83 -11.41
CA LEU A 35 3.20 1.38 -12.10
C LEU A 35 4.49 0.90 -11.44
N ILE A 36 5.37 0.29 -12.24
CA ILE A 36 6.63 -0.30 -11.78
C ILE A 36 7.79 0.61 -12.12
N HIS A 37 8.46 1.14 -11.10
CA HIS A 37 9.56 2.08 -11.22
C HIS A 37 10.64 1.61 -12.20
N THR A 38 11.12 0.37 -12.06
CA THR A 38 12.23 -0.16 -12.88
C THR A 38 11.87 -0.44 -14.34
N LEU A 39 10.58 -0.47 -14.70
CA LEU A 39 10.12 -0.73 -16.07
C LEU A 39 9.82 0.56 -16.84
N GLU A 40 9.71 1.69 -16.14
CA GLU A 40 9.48 2.98 -16.76
C GLU A 40 10.80 3.70 -17.04
N LYS A 41 10.96 4.24 -18.25
CA LYS A 41 12.11 5.09 -18.60
C LYS A 41 12.18 6.35 -17.71
N ASP A 42 11.02 6.92 -17.44
CA ASP A 42 10.84 8.04 -16.52
C ASP A 42 9.54 7.80 -15.71
N PRO A 43 9.65 7.19 -14.52
CA PRO A 43 8.48 6.80 -13.74
C PRO A 43 7.71 8.00 -13.19
N ILE A 44 8.39 9.13 -12.94
CA ILE A 44 7.73 10.35 -12.45
C ILE A 44 6.93 11.01 -13.58
N GLU A 45 7.47 11.08 -14.80
CA GLU A 45 6.69 11.56 -15.94
C GLU A 45 5.53 10.62 -16.28
N ALA A 46 5.69 9.31 -16.10
CA ALA A 46 4.61 8.35 -16.24
C ALA A 46 3.48 8.62 -15.21
N LEU A 47 3.81 8.86 -13.94
CA LEU A 47 2.84 9.28 -12.93
C LEU A 47 2.17 10.62 -13.28
N LYS A 48 2.93 11.60 -13.78
CA LYS A 48 2.39 12.91 -14.20
C LYS A 48 1.41 12.82 -15.35
N LYS A 49 1.56 11.85 -16.25
CA LYS A 49 0.57 11.59 -17.31
C LYS A 49 -0.73 11.02 -16.75
N ILE A 50 -0.63 10.17 -15.74
CA ILE A 50 -1.80 9.54 -15.08
C ILE A 50 -2.54 10.55 -14.18
N LYS A 51 -1.80 11.45 -13.50
CA LYS A 51 -2.33 12.38 -12.49
C LYS A 51 -3.19 11.67 -11.43
N PRO A 52 -2.62 10.68 -10.72
CA PRO A 52 -3.35 9.94 -9.70
C PRO A 52 -3.70 10.87 -8.54
N ALA A 53 -4.90 10.71 -7.99
CA ALA A 53 -5.27 11.40 -6.76
C ALA A 53 -4.62 10.73 -5.54
N LEU A 54 -4.52 9.39 -5.58
CA LEU A 54 -3.91 8.57 -4.55
C LEU A 54 -2.85 7.62 -5.16
N VAL A 55 -1.68 7.58 -4.53
CA VAL A 55 -0.61 6.62 -4.81
C VAL A 55 -0.38 5.73 -3.60
N GLY A 56 -0.41 4.42 -3.82
CA GLY A 56 -0.11 3.41 -2.81
C GLY A 56 1.29 2.83 -3.00
N ILE A 57 2.09 2.76 -1.94
CA ILE A 57 3.41 2.11 -1.97
C ILE A 57 3.39 0.95 -0.98
N SER A 58 3.48 -0.29 -1.48
CA SER A 58 3.63 -1.48 -0.65
C SER A 58 5.10 -1.72 -0.36
N LEU A 59 5.54 -1.36 0.85
CA LEU A 59 6.94 -1.34 1.25
C LEU A 59 7.42 -2.66 1.85
N MET A 60 8.52 -3.18 1.28
CA MET A 60 9.32 -4.24 1.87
C MET A 60 10.51 -3.64 2.64
N SER A 61 11.00 -4.35 3.67
CA SER A 61 12.05 -3.84 4.57
C SER A 61 13.31 -3.21 3.92
N PRO A 62 13.86 -3.72 2.79
CA PRO A 62 15.05 -3.10 2.19
C PRO A 62 14.77 -1.82 1.40
N GLU A 63 13.51 -1.40 1.26
CA GLU A 63 13.10 -0.32 0.35
C GLU A 63 12.97 1.07 1.02
N HIS A 64 13.30 1.23 2.33
CA HIS A 64 13.09 2.50 3.05
C HIS A 64 13.83 3.70 2.42
N ASN A 65 15.09 3.54 2.03
CA ASN A 65 15.84 4.61 1.36
C ASN A 65 15.24 4.98 0.00
N TRP A 66 14.74 3.99 -0.74
CA TRP A 66 14.04 4.23 -1.99
C TRP A 66 12.71 4.95 -1.75
N LEU A 67 12.00 4.64 -0.68
CA LEU A 67 10.75 5.31 -0.29
C LEU A 67 10.98 6.80 0.00
N ILE A 68 12.02 7.16 0.78
CA ILE A 68 12.35 8.55 1.09
C ILE A 68 12.53 9.35 -0.21
N GLN A 69 13.38 8.86 -1.12
CA GLN A 69 13.65 9.52 -2.40
C GLN A 69 12.41 9.59 -3.29
N THR A 70 11.65 8.51 -3.34
CA THR A 70 10.46 8.37 -4.18
C THR A 70 9.34 9.31 -3.74
N THR A 71 9.00 9.31 -2.46
CA THR A 71 7.93 10.17 -1.95
C THR A 71 8.25 11.65 -2.11
N ALA A 72 9.51 12.04 -1.93
CA ALA A 72 9.97 13.40 -2.20
C ALA A 72 9.85 13.77 -3.70
N ALA A 73 10.23 12.86 -4.59
CA ALA A 73 10.11 13.07 -6.04
C ALA A 73 8.63 13.19 -6.48
N ILE A 74 7.75 12.32 -5.95
CA ILE A 74 6.31 12.39 -6.21
C ILE A 74 5.74 13.70 -5.69
N ARG A 75 6.00 14.07 -4.43
CA ARG A 75 5.49 15.33 -3.84
C ARG A 75 5.93 16.56 -4.64
N LYS A 76 7.18 16.59 -5.11
CA LYS A 76 7.70 17.69 -5.94
C LYS A 76 6.99 17.79 -7.29
N ALA A 77 6.72 16.64 -7.93
CA ALA A 77 6.14 16.59 -9.27
C ALA A 77 4.60 16.70 -9.28
N LEU A 78 3.97 16.22 -8.21
CA LEU A 78 2.54 16.03 -8.04
C LEU A 78 2.14 16.44 -6.61
N PRO A 79 2.15 17.75 -6.29
CA PRO A 79 1.92 18.23 -4.92
C PRO A 79 0.53 17.90 -4.37
N GLU A 80 -0.46 17.70 -5.24
CA GLU A 80 -1.84 17.36 -4.86
C GLU A 80 -2.09 15.86 -4.70
N THR A 81 -1.17 15.01 -5.15
CA THR A 81 -1.31 13.56 -5.01
C THR A 81 -1.09 13.17 -3.54
N ARG A 82 -2.03 12.42 -2.96
CA ARG A 82 -1.83 11.79 -1.66
C ARG A 82 -1.05 10.50 -1.79
N ILE A 83 -0.23 10.22 -0.79
CA ILE A 83 0.66 9.06 -0.74
C ILE A 83 0.30 8.24 0.51
N ILE A 84 -0.13 7.00 0.29
CA ILE A 84 -0.32 5.99 1.34
C ILE A 84 0.76 4.91 1.25
N VAL A 85 1.37 4.57 2.38
CA VAL A 85 2.37 3.51 2.48
C VAL A 85 1.80 2.33 3.27
N GLY A 86 1.94 1.12 2.72
CA GLY A 86 1.59 -0.13 3.39
C GLY A 86 2.75 -1.11 3.34
N GLY A 87 2.45 -2.39 3.60
CA GLY A 87 3.45 -3.47 3.54
C GLY A 87 4.03 -3.85 4.90
N ILE A 88 4.89 -4.86 4.91
CA ILE A 88 5.35 -5.45 6.18
C ILE A 88 6.17 -4.48 7.02
N HIS A 89 6.93 -3.60 6.38
CA HIS A 89 7.76 -2.61 7.08
C HIS A 89 6.90 -1.52 7.73
N SER A 90 5.77 -1.15 7.10
CA SER A 90 4.88 -0.12 7.64
C SER A 90 4.18 -0.53 8.93
N ILE A 91 3.96 -1.83 9.13
CA ILE A 91 3.33 -2.34 10.36
C ILE A 91 4.17 -2.01 11.61
N LEU A 92 5.49 -1.92 11.47
CA LEU A 92 6.42 -1.77 12.59
C LEU A 92 7.03 -0.38 12.70
N TYR A 93 7.23 0.30 11.57
CA TYR A 93 7.98 1.55 11.48
C TYR A 93 7.11 2.70 10.92
N TYR A 94 5.81 2.69 11.21
CA TYR A 94 4.87 3.69 10.66
C TYR A 94 5.19 5.11 11.10
N GLN A 95 5.68 5.31 12.33
CA GLN A 95 6.06 6.63 12.82
C GLN A 95 7.29 7.16 12.09
N GLU A 96 8.30 6.31 11.89
CA GLU A 96 9.53 6.61 11.18
C GLU A 96 9.24 6.90 9.71
N ILE A 97 8.37 6.11 9.06
CA ILE A 97 7.93 6.39 7.69
C ILE A 97 7.28 7.77 7.59
N LEU A 98 6.36 8.14 8.50
CA LEU A 98 5.73 9.46 8.47
C LEU A 98 6.71 10.60 8.82
N LYS A 99 7.80 10.33 9.51
CA LYS A 99 8.83 11.34 9.83
C LYS A 99 9.83 11.52 8.69
N ASP A 100 10.28 10.43 8.10
CA ASP A 100 11.41 10.42 7.15
C ASP A 100 10.97 10.69 5.71
N THR A 101 9.67 10.59 5.41
CA THR A 101 9.15 10.61 4.04
C THR A 101 8.09 11.70 3.84
N CYS A 102 7.73 11.96 2.57
CA CYS A 102 6.61 12.84 2.23
C CYS A 102 5.25 12.13 2.19
N ALA A 103 5.13 10.93 2.80
CA ALA A 103 3.88 10.20 2.90
C ALA A 103 2.83 10.99 3.71
N ASP A 104 1.58 10.91 3.27
CA ASP A 104 0.44 11.48 3.98
C ASP A 104 -0.17 10.47 4.96
N MET A 105 -0.09 9.19 4.61
CA MET A 105 -0.78 8.10 5.28
C MET A 105 0.10 6.85 5.33
N VAL A 106 -0.04 6.08 6.40
CA VAL A 106 0.60 4.78 6.58
C VAL A 106 -0.41 3.80 7.15
N CYS A 107 -0.64 2.70 6.43
CA CYS A 107 -1.36 1.55 6.94
C CYS A 107 -0.40 0.71 7.80
N HIS A 108 -0.67 0.61 9.11
CA HIS A 108 0.14 -0.14 10.08
C HIS A 108 -0.56 -1.43 10.55
N SER A 109 -1.46 -1.96 9.74
CA SER A 109 -2.18 -3.22 9.93
C SER A 109 -2.42 -3.94 8.59
N GLU A 110 -3.36 -4.88 8.52
CA GLU A 110 -3.80 -5.45 7.24
C GLU A 110 -4.47 -4.35 6.38
N GLY A 111 -4.13 -4.32 5.09
CA GLY A 111 -4.39 -3.16 4.25
C GLY A 111 -5.74 -3.17 3.53
N GLU A 112 -6.38 -4.33 3.41
CA GLU A 112 -7.56 -4.52 2.56
C GLU A 112 -8.72 -3.59 2.94
N ASN A 113 -9.20 -3.67 4.19
CA ASN A 113 -10.30 -2.82 4.64
C ASN A 113 -9.87 -1.38 4.88
N VAL A 114 -8.62 -1.16 5.29
CA VAL A 114 -8.08 0.19 5.50
C VAL A 114 -8.08 0.96 4.19
N LEU A 115 -7.65 0.32 3.10
CA LEU A 115 -7.55 0.98 1.81
C LEU A 115 -8.91 1.32 1.21
N VAL A 116 -9.91 0.44 1.38
CA VAL A 116 -11.30 0.73 0.99
C VAL A 116 -11.80 1.96 1.74
N GLN A 117 -11.67 1.99 3.07
CA GLN A 117 -12.11 3.11 3.89
C GLN A 117 -11.36 4.41 3.54
N VAL A 118 -10.06 4.32 3.27
CA VAL A 118 -9.27 5.49 2.83
C VAL A 118 -9.81 6.04 1.51
N ILE A 119 -10.07 5.19 0.51
CA ILE A 119 -10.59 5.64 -0.79
C ILE A 119 -12.01 6.21 -0.63
N GLU A 120 -12.85 5.60 0.21
CA GLU A 120 -14.20 6.10 0.50
C GLU A 120 -14.18 7.47 1.19
N GLU A 121 -13.34 7.65 2.22
CA GLU A 121 -13.16 8.94 2.90
C GLU A 121 -12.53 9.98 1.98
N PHE A 122 -11.61 9.58 1.10
CA PHE A 122 -10.96 10.45 0.14
C PHE A 122 -11.93 11.07 -0.88
N ASN A 123 -13.05 10.39 -1.15
CA ASN A 123 -14.10 10.87 -2.04
C ASN A 123 -15.15 11.77 -1.35
N LYS A 124 -15.01 12.05 -0.04
CA LYS A 124 -15.91 12.94 0.70
C LYS A 124 -15.38 14.36 0.75
N ASP A 125 -16.29 15.33 0.88
CA ASP A 125 -15.93 16.75 1.06
C ASP A 125 -15.15 16.99 2.36
N ILE A 126 -15.48 16.23 3.42
CA ILE A 126 -14.83 16.29 4.74
C ILE A 126 -14.43 14.86 5.14
N PRO A 127 -13.19 14.46 4.80
CA PRO A 127 -12.67 13.16 5.20
C PRO A 127 -12.53 13.03 6.72
N ARG A 128 -12.81 11.83 7.24
CA ARG A 128 -12.73 11.48 8.66
C ARG A 128 -11.70 10.39 8.90
N TRP A 129 -10.43 10.75 8.72
CA TRP A 129 -9.30 9.84 8.87
C TRP A 129 -9.21 9.21 10.26
N GLU A 130 -9.65 9.92 11.30
CA GLU A 130 -9.69 9.47 12.69
C GLU A 130 -10.54 8.21 12.91
N ASN A 131 -11.48 7.91 11.99
CA ASN A 131 -12.40 6.78 12.09
C ASN A 131 -11.91 5.53 11.36
N ILE A 132 -10.68 5.51 10.85
CA ILE A 132 -10.12 4.36 10.11
C ILE A 132 -9.11 3.61 11.01
N PRO A 133 -9.50 2.50 11.66
CA PRO A 133 -8.56 1.66 12.37
C PRO A 133 -7.43 1.19 11.45
N GLY A 134 -6.20 1.14 11.97
CA GLY A 134 -5.01 0.69 11.25
C GLY A 134 -4.31 1.77 10.43
N LEU A 135 -4.80 3.03 10.50
CA LEU A 135 -4.25 4.17 9.79
C LEU A 135 -3.46 5.10 10.73
N ALA A 136 -2.24 5.42 10.34
CA ALA A 136 -1.52 6.59 10.82
C ALA A 136 -1.47 7.62 9.70
N TYR A 137 -1.63 8.91 9.99
CA TYR A 137 -1.73 9.94 8.97
C TYR A 137 -1.19 11.28 9.44
N ARG A 138 -0.97 12.19 8.49
CA ARG A 138 -0.65 13.59 8.74
C ARG A 138 -1.90 14.44 8.64
N ASP A 139 -2.22 15.19 9.69
CA ASP A 139 -3.32 16.16 9.67
C ASP A 139 -2.95 17.43 8.86
N ASP A 140 -3.92 18.32 8.67
CA ASP A 140 -3.71 19.57 7.92
C ASP A 140 -2.74 20.54 8.61
N ALA A 141 -2.53 20.38 9.93
CA ALA A 141 -1.54 21.14 10.69
C ALA A 141 -0.13 20.51 10.63
N GLY A 142 0.01 19.34 10.00
CA GLY A 142 1.28 18.62 9.84
C GLY A 142 1.59 17.63 10.98
N ASN A 143 0.71 17.48 11.96
CA ASN A 143 0.89 16.56 13.09
C ASN A 143 0.67 15.11 12.65
N ILE A 144 1.38 14.20 13.32
CA ILE A 144 1.21 12.76 13.11
C ILE A 144 0.11 12.25 14.05
N CYS A 145 -0.97 11.75 13.47
CA CYS A 145 -2.08 11.10 14.15
C CYS A 145 -1.99 9.58 13.94
N ILE A 146 -2.24 8.80 14.98
CA ILE A 146 -2.13 7.33 14.96
C ILE A 146 -3.43 6.77 15.51
N ASN A 147 -4.18 6.06 14.67
CA ASN A 147 -5.41 5.42 15.08
C ASN A 147 -5.13 4.05 15.75
N GLU A 148 -6.16 3.50 16.38
CA GLU A 148 -6.09 2.14 16.92
C GLU A 148 -5.83 1.10 15.82
N ARG A 149 -5.32 -0.07 16.20
CA ARG A 149 -5.01 -1.13 15.23
C ARG A 149 -6.31 -1.76 14.69
N ALA A 150 -6.39 -2.00 13.38
CA ALA A 150 -7.50 -2.73 12.80
C ALA A 150 -7.57 -4.19 13.28
N GLU A 151 -8.79 -4.72 13.35
CA GLU A 151 -9.02 -6.16 13.57
C GLU A 151 -8.46 -6.98 12.40
N LEU A 152 -7.93 -8.16 12.72
CA LEU A 152 -7.45 -9.11 11.71
C LEU A 152 -8.64 -9.66 10.93
N VAL A 153 -8.57 -9.57 9.61
CA VAL A 153 -9.57 -10.17 8.74
C VAL A 153 -9.11 -11.58 8.39
N PRO A 154 -9.94 -12.61 8.61
CA PRO A 154 -9.59 -13.96 8.21
C PRO A 154 -9.20 -14.00 6.73
N PHE A 155 -8.09 -14.67 6.41
CA PHE A 155 -7.72 -14.89 5.01
C PHE A 155 -8.86 -15.61 4.30
N SER A 156 -9.42 -14.98 3.28
CA SER A 156 -10.47 -15.57 2.48
C SER A 156 -9.84 -16.34 1.33
N ASP A 157 -10.14 -17.64 1.24
CA ASP A 157 -9.81 -18.47 0.07
C ASP A 157 -10.42 -17.93 -1.23
N ALA A 158 -11.33 -16.96 -1.13
CA ALA A 158 -11.95 -16.33 -2.27
C ALA A 158 -11.05 -15.26 -2.93
N ILE A 159 -9.88 -14.90 -2.38
CA ILE A 159 -8.95 -13.97 -3.03
C ILE A 159 -8.47 -14.63 -4.33
N ILE A 160 -9.01 -14.18 -5.45
CA ILE A 160 -8.56 -14.58 -6.77
C ILE A 160 -7.35 -13.69 -7.07
N GLU A 161 -6.18 -14.29 -7.22
CA GLU A 161 -4.98 -13.58 -7.67
C GLU A 161 -5.18 -13.13 -9.13
N ASP A 162 -5.88 -12.02 -9.33
CA ASP A 162 -6.04 -11.42 -10.64
C ASP A 162 -4.75 -10.68 -11.03
N ARG A 163 -3.96 -11.32 -11.87
CA ARG A 163 -2.68 -10.79 -12.35
C ARG A 163 -2.84 -9.81 -13.51
N ASP A 164 -4.06 -9.58 -13.98
CA ASP A 164 -4.30 -8.64 -15.08
C ASP A 164 -3.94 -7.20 -14.69
N ILE A 165 -3.97 -6.85 -13.39
CA ILE A 165 -3.47 -5.55 -12.90
C ILE A 165 -2.00 -5.29 -13.33
N TYR A 166 -1.18 -6.35 -13.41
CA TYR A 166 0.19 -6.26 -13.89
C TYR A 166 0.26 -6.39 -15.41
N PHE A 167 -0.35 -7.44 -15.97
CA PHE A 167 -0.16 -7.83 -17.36
C PHE A 167 -0.76 -6.86 -18.37
N LYS A 168 -1.82 -6.13 -17.98
CA LYS A 168 -2.43 -5.11 -18.84
C LYS A 168 -1.46 -3.98 -19.18
N ARG A 169 -0.59 -3.60 -18.24
CA ARG A 169 0.41 -2.54 -18.44
C ARG A 169 1.78 -3.09 -18.84
N TYR A 170 2.16 -4.23 -18.28
CA TYR A 170 3.46 -4.86 -18.49
C TYR A 170 3.29 -6.33 -18.98
N PRO A 171 2.90 -6.55 -20.24
CA PRO A 171 2.70 -7.89 -20.80
C PRO A 171 3.95 -8.77 -20.77
N GLU A 172 5.14 -8.17 -20.71
CA GLU A 172 6.41 -8.86 -20.57
C GLU A 172 6.52 -9.70 -19.30
N LEU A 173 5.79 -9.34 -18.24
CA LEU A 173 5.76 -10.10 -16.98
C LEU A 173 5.08 -11.47 -17.14
N ILE A 174 4.26 -11.67 -18.17
CA ILE A 174 3.66 -12.98 -18.50
C ILE A 174 4.76 -14.00 -18.85
N LYS A 175 5.89 -13.53 -19.38
CA LYS A 175 6.98 -14.40 -19.85
C LYS A 175 7.87 -14.91 -18.70
N ASP A 176 7.60 -14.49 -17.46
CA ASP A 176 8.35 -14.99 -16.32
C ASP A 176 8.12 -16.51 -16.16
N SER A 177 9.21 -17.26 -16.12
CA SER A 177 9.19 -18.72 -15.96
C SER A 177 8.80 -19.16 -14.54
N THR A 178 8.88 -18.25 -13.56
CA THR A 178 8.62 -18.55 -12.15
C THR A 178 7.40 -17.80 -11.64
N HIS A 179 6.28 -18.51 -11.57
CA HIS A 179 5.07 -18.00 -10.93
C HIS A 179 5.08 -18.39 -9.45
N ARG A 180 5.04 -17.39 -8.58
CA ARG A 180 4.96 -17.58 -7.13
C ARG A 180 3.48 -17.63 -6.73
N PHE A 181 3.12 -18.42 -5.72
CA PHE A 181 1.78 -18.50 -5.15
C PHE A 181 1.89 -18.51 -3.61
N PHE A 182 0.89 -17.95 -2.92
CA PHE A 182 0.80 -18.02 -1.45
C PHE A 182 -0.30 -18.99 -1.04
N SER A 183 0.05 -20.01 -0.25
CA SER A 183 -0.92 -20.97 0.30
C SER A 183 -1.52 -20.55 1.63
N SER A 184 -0.89 -19.61 2.35
CA SER A 184 -1.32 -19.11 3.66
C SER A 184 -0.69 -17.77 4.00
N ARG A 185 -1.33 -16.98 4.88
CA ARG A 185 -0.77 -15.76 5.48
C ARG A 185 -0.50 -15.96 6.97
N GLY A 186 0.39 -15.15 7.54
CA GLY A 186 0.75 -15.18 8.95
C GLY A 186 1.82 -16.22 9.28
N CYS A 187 2.50 -16.02 10.42
CA CYS A 187 3.47 -16.97 10.97
C CYS A 187 2.97 -17.43 12.33
N LEU A 188 2.74 -18.73 12.51
CA LEU A 188 2.30 -19.32 13.78
C LEU A 188 3.40 -19.34 14.86
N LEU A 189 4.66 -19.14 14.47
CA LEU A 189 5.80 -19.19 15.38
C LEU A 189 6.05 -17.80 15.99
N GLY A 190 5.46 -17.55 17.16
CA GLY A 190 5.94 -16.52 18.09
C GLY A 190 7.33 -16.90 18.59
N ARG A 191 8.38 -16.57 17.83
CA ARG A 191 9.75 -16.59 18.33
C ARG A 191 10.09 -15.19 18.81
N GLU A 192 10.52 -15.06 20.06
CA GLU A 192 10.79 -13.82 20.82
C GLU A 192 11.61 -12.74 20.09
N ASN A 193 12.31 -13.08 19.00
CA ASN A 193 13.13 -12.15 18.19
C ASN A 193 12.60 -11.89 16.77
N SER A 194 11.38 -12.32 16.43
CA SER A 194 10.76 -11.92 15.17
C SER A 194 10.06 -10.58 15.37
N ALA A 195 10.20 -9.67 14.42
CA ALA A 195 9.47 -8.40 14.44
C ALA A 195 7.94 -8.59 14.37
N LEU A 196 7.48 -9.83 14.15
CA LEU A 196 6.08 -10.26 14.14
C LEU A 196 5.54 -10.62 15.54
N THR A 197 6.38 -10.70 16.58
CA THR A 197 5.96 -11.19 17.90
C THR A 197 5.12 -10.16 18.68
N SER A 198 5.33 -8.87 18.41
CA SER A 198 4.48 -7.78 18.92
C SER A 198 3.08 -7.76 18.30
N LEU A 199 2.81 -8.60 17.28
CA LEU A 199 1.50 -8.72 16.64
C LEU A 199 0.50 -9.60 17.42
N TRP A 200 0.96 -10.41 18.38
CA TRP A 200 0.15 -11.47 18.99
C TRP A 200 0.03 -11.39 20.52
N HIS A 201 0.83 -10.55 21.18
CA HIS A 201 0.83 -10.41 22.64
C HIS A 201 0.23 -9.09 23.12
N LEU A 202 -1.05 -8.86 22.83
CA LEU A 202 -1.87 -7.89 23.57
C LEU A 202 -3.29 -8.42 23.71
N LYS A 203 -3.46 -9.45 24.56
CA LYS A 203 -4.68 -9.76 25.32
C LYS A 203 -4.35 -10.80 26.40
N HIS A 204 -3.97 -10.32 27.57
CA HIS A 204 -4.34 -10.93 28.85
C HIS A 204 -5.02 -9.85 29.68
#